data_AF-A0A6I1K939-F1
#
_entry.id   AF-A0A6I1K939-F1
#
_cell.length_a   1.000
_cell.length_b   1.000
_cell.length_c   1.000
_cell.angle_alpha   90.00
_cell.angle_beta   90.00
_cell.angle_gamma   90.00
#
_symmetry.space_group_name_H-M   'P 1'
#
loop_
_entity.id
_entity.type
_entity.pdbx_description
1 polymer ?
#
loop_
_entity_poly.entity_id
_entity_poly.type
_entity_poly.pdbx_seq_one_letter_code
_entity_poly.pdbx_strand_id
1 'polypeptide(L)'
;MADAPKDSAPAQGGTAWLPLVVMLAGMPAMAFVMTNYVLLPKLKAELGGGAAGHEESAKPAKADKHEGGKSDGGHGSKDAKPGGKEAAATSKGGPRVTYQLNKVLVNVAGSAGARYLIANYTLVGSSADFKTKLDERKDQLLDVAIGVMGTKTIADLEKPGARNLIRNELMSAWNNALGGNAVKEIYITEFAIQ
;
A
#
# COMPACT_ATOMS: atom_id res chain seq x y z
N MET A 1 72.41 52.73 -27.72
CA MET A 1 71.72 51.44 -27.96
C MET A 1 70.34 51.55 -27.32
N ALA A 2 69.27 51.84 -28.05
CA ALA A 2 68.57 51.03 -29.08
C ALA A 2 67.42 50.19 -28.48
N ASP A 3 66.20 50.70 -28.72
CA ASP A 3 64.86 50.12 -28.92
C ASP A 3 64.54 48.62 -28.62
N ALA A 4 63.47 48.43 -27.80
CA ALA A 4 62.23 47.63 -28.01
C ALA A 4 62.30 46.09 -28.32
N PRO A 5 61.23 45.28 -28.06
CA PRO A 5 59.83 45.70 -27.89
C PRO A 5 59.05 45.12 -26.70
N LYS A 6 57.95 45.85 -26.44
CA LYS A 6 56.74 45.39 -25.77
C LYS A 6 56.10 44.31 -26.64
N ASP A 7 55.75 43.18 -26.05
CA ASP A 7 54.64 42.35 -26.55
C ASP A 7 53.49 42.45 -25.56
N SER A 8 52.38 42.97 -26.08
CA SER A 8 51.08 43.00 -25.45
C SER A 8 50.15 42.09 -26.25
N ALA A 9 49.34 41.31 -25.52
CA ALA A 9 48.03 40.73 -25.88
C ALA A 9 47.96 39.22 -26.21
N PRO A 10 46.77 38.56 -26.03
CA PRO A 10 45.54 39.06 -25.42
C PRO A 10 45.10 38.30 -24.15
N ALA A 11 44.40 39.01 -23.29
CA ALA A 11 43.46 38.40 -22.36
C ALA A 11 42.38 37.68 -23.20
N GLN A 12 42.33 36.35 -23.15
CA GLN A 12 41.14 35.62 -23.56
C GLN A 12 40.15 35.63 -22.39
N GLY A 13 39.57 36.81 -22.18
CA GLY A 13 38.32 36.95 -21.45
C GLY A 13 37.26 36.17 -22.18
N GLY A 14 36.72 35.16 -21.51
CA GLY A 14 35.71 34.27 -22.07
C GLY A 14 35.31 33.20 -21.07
N THR A 15 34.70 33.63 -19.96
CA THR A 15 33.72 32.86 -19.17
C THR A 15 34.04 31.36 -19.03
N ALA A 16 35.10 31.02 -18.31
CA ALA A 16 35.54 29.63 -18.08
C ALA A 16 34.51 28.72 -17.35
N TRP A 17 33.37 29.27 -16.93
CA TRP A 17 32.25 28.55 -16.32
C TRP A 17 31.15 28.16 -17.33
N LEU A 18 31.14 28.72 -18.54
CA LEU A 18 30.16 28.40 -19.60
C LEU A 18 30.14 26.91 -19.99
N PRO A 19 31.27 26.22 -20.25
CA PRO A 19 31.21 24.80 -20.62
C PRO A 19 30.68 23.91 -19.48
N LEU A 20 30.92 24.28 -18.22
CA LEU A 20 30.42 23.54 -17.06
C LEU A 20 28.89 23.68 -16.90
N VAL A 21 28.35 24.89 -17.08
CA VAL A 21 26.90 25.15 -17.01
C VAL A 21 26.16 24.45 -18.15
N VAL A 22 26.73 24.43 -19.36
CA VAL A 22 26.14 23.71 -20.51
C VAL A 22 26.09 22.20 -20.26
N MET A 23 27.10 21.61 -19.61
CA MET A 23 27.07 20.20 -19.24
C MET A 23 26.07 19.91 -18.12
N LEU A 24 26.04 20.77 -17.10
CA LEU A 24 25.17 20.63 -15.93
C LEU A 24 23.69 20.87 -16.26
N ALA A 25 23.39 21.75 -17.22
CA ALA A 25 22.03 21.97 -17.73
C ALA A 25 21.66 21.08 -18.92
N GLY A 26 22.66 20.60 -19.68
CA GLY A 26 22.47 19.78 -20.87
C GLY A 26 21.91 18.40 -20.57
N MET A 27 22.42 17.70 -19.53
CA MET A 27 21.87 16.40 -19.13
C MET A 27 20.42 16.48 -18.63
N PRO A 28 20.04 17.41 -17.73
CA PRO A 28 18.64 17.62 -17.34
C PRO A 28 17.74 17.99 -18.53
N ALA A 29 18.21 18.85 -19.44
CA ALA A 29 17.43 19.24 -20.62
C ALA A 29 17.16 18.05 -21.56
N MET A 30 18.18 17.22 -21.83
CA MET A 30 18.03 16.01 -22.63
C MET A 30 17.09 14.98 -21.97
N ALA A 31 17.18 14.82 -20.65
CA ALA A 31 16.27 13.97 -19.90
C ALA A 31 14.81 14.45 -19.97
N PHE A 32 14.60 15.78 -19.88
CA PHE A 32 13.27 16.38 -20.02
C PHE A 32 12.68 16.16 -21.42
N VAL A 33 13.48 16.34 -22.48
CA VAL A 33 13.07 16.08 -23.86
C VAL A 33 12.69 14.61 -24.06
N MET A 34 13.52 13.67 -23.58
CA MET A 34 13.22 12.23 -23.67
C MET A 34 11.93 11.86 -22.92
N THR A 35 11.71 12.46 -21.75
CA THR A 35 10.51 12.18 -20.97
C THR A 35 9.25 12.67 -21.69
N ASN A 36 9.27 13.89 -22.24
CA ASN A 36 8.12 14.47 -22.95
C ASN A 36 7.84 13.84 -24.32
N TYR A 37 8.87 13.49 -25.07
CA TYR A 37 8.72 13.06 -26.47
C TYR A 37 8.92 11.57 -26.72
N VAL A 38 9.40 10.80 -25.74
CA VAL A 38 9.60 9.35 -25.89
C VAL A 38 8.82 8.58 -24.83
N LEU A 39 9.01 8.88 -23.55
CA LEU A 39 8.35 8.13 -22.48
C LEU A 39 6.86 8.46 -22.39
N LEU A 40 6.49 9.75 -22.40
CA LEU A 40 5.10 10.17 -22.31
C LEU A 40 4.22 9.68 -23.49
N PRO A 41 4.63 9.74 -24.77
CA PRO A 41 3.81 9.17 -25.84
C PRO A 41 3.72 7.65 -25.76
N LYS A 42 4.78 6.95 -25.33
CA LYS A 42 4.71 5.49 -25.14
C LYS A 42 3.86 5.09 -23.94
N LEU A 43 3.92 5.85 -22.85
CA LEU A 43 3.05 5.66 -21.70
C LEU A 43 1.59 5.93 -22.06
N LYS A 44 1.30 6.98 -22.83
CA LYS A 44 -0.07 7.26 -23.33
C LYS A 44 -0.55 6.22 -24.36
N ALA A 45 0.35 5.65 -25.16
CA ALA A 45 0.04 4.57 -26.09
C ALA A 45 -0.25 3.25 -25.34
N GLU A 46 0.52 2.94 -24.30
CA GLU A 46 0.29 1.77 -23.42
C GLU A 46 -0.93 1.94 -22.52
N LEU A 47 -1.21 3.15 -22.03
CA LEU A 47 -2.41 3.47 -21.24
C LEU A 47 -3.64 3.81 -22.10
N GLY A 48 -3.57 3.70 -23.42
CA GLY A 48 -4.74 3.81 -24.29
C GLY A 48 -5.42 5.18 -24.27
N GLY A 49 -4.66 6.27 -24.42
CA GLY A 49 -5.17 7.57 -24.84
C GLY A 49 -6.31 8.18 -24.00
N GLY A 50 -5.96 8.92 -22.95
CA GLY A 50 -6.91 9.80 -22.27
C GLY A 50 -6.52 10.09 -20.83
N ALA A 51 -5.79 11.19 -20.60
CA ALA A 51 -5.55 11.71 -19.27
C ALA A 51 -6.26 13.06 -19.13
N ALA A 52 -7.14 13.15 -18.13
CA ALA A 52 -7.37 14.36 -17.36
C ALA A 52 -7.48 13.85 -15.91
N GLY A 53 -6.59 14.14 -14.97
CA GLY A 53 -5.68 15.26 -14.81
C GLY A 53 -5.92 15.76 -13.39
N HIS A 54 -5.01 15.45 -12.46
CA HIS A 54 -5.03 16.02 -11.11
C HIS A 54 -3.72 16.80 -10.95
N GLU A 55 -3.81 18.10 -11.19
CA GLU A 55 -2.78 19.06 -10.80
C GLU A 55 -3.02 19.49 -9.35
N GLU A 56 -1.92 19.51 -8.60
CA GLU A 56 -1.78 20.12 -7.29
C GLU A 56 -1.48 21.62 -7.46
N SER A 57 -2.19 22.49 -6.73
CA SER A 57 -1.85 23.91 -6.59
C SER A 57 -2.37 24.46 -5.25
N ALA A 58 -1.53 25.26 -4.60
CA ALA A 58 -1.66 25.73 -3.22
C ALA A 58 -2.49 27.04 -3.04
N LYS A 59 -3.19 27.13 -1.88
CA LYS A 59 -3.60 28.24 -0.94
C LYS A 59 -3.64 29.74 -1.38
N PRO A 60 -4.30 30.70 -0.66
CA PRO A 60 -4.73 30.75 0.76
C PRO A 60 -6.12 31.41 1.09
N ALA A 61 -6.67 31.22 2.31
CA ALA A 61 -7.05 32.22 3.35
C ALA A 61 -8.37 31.71 4.00
N LYS A 62 -8.75 31.86 5.28
CA LYS A 62 -8.62 32.93 6.28
C LYS A 62 -8.89 32.32 7.67
N ALA A 63 -8.26 32.86 8.72
CA ALA A 63 -8.47 32.50 10.12
C ALA A 63 -9.64 33.29 10.74
N ASP A 64 -10.37 32.70 11.68
CA ASP A 64 -10.90 33.38 12.86
C ASP A 64 -11.19 32.36 14.00
N LYS A 65 -10.77 32.75 15.20
CA LYS A 65 -10.87 32.01 16.48
C LYS A 65 -12.32 31.90 16.95
N HIS A 66 -12.63 30.85 17.71
CA HIS A 66 -13.24 31.06 19.03
C HIS A 66 -12.94 29.88 19.98
N GLU A 67 -12.67 30.27 21.21
CA GLU A 67 -12.18 29.51 22.35
C GLU A 67 -13.34 29.15 23.27
N GLY A 68 -13.19 28.06 24.03
CA GLY A 68 -13.78 27.94 25.37
C GLY A 68 -14.80 26.81 25.58
N GLY A 69 -14.61 26.08 26.68
CA GLY A 69 -15.70 25.39 27.37
C GLY A 69 -15.37 23.98 27.85
N LYS A 70 -15.15 23.83 29.15
CA LYS A 70 -14.78 22.63 29.89
C LYS A 70 -15.95 22.21 30.79
N SER A 71 -16.34 20.94 30.82
CA SER A 71 -17.03 20.23 31.92
C SER A 71 -17.41 18.82 31.42
N ASP A 72 -16.80 17.74 31.91
CA ASP A 72 -17.10 16.99 33.15
C ASP A 72 -18.36 16.10 33.03
N GLY A 73 -18.21 14.82 33.42
CA GLY A 73 -19.34 13.98 33.83
C GLY A 73 -19.60 12.69 33.03
N GLY A 74 -18.97 11.59 33.45
CA GLY A 74 -19.70 10.44 33.99
C GLY A 74 -20.48 9.46 33.08
N HIS A 75 -19.96 8.23 33.04
CA HIS A 75 -20.67 6.95 33.20
C HIS A 75 -21.71 6.45 32.16
N GLY A 76 -21.39 5.30 31.55
CA GLY A 76 -22.27 4.13 31.66
C GLY A 76 -22.81 3.49 30.38
N SER A 77 -22.41 2.22 30.21
CA SER A 77 -23.15 1.11 29.58
C SER A 77 -23.16 0.89 28.05
N LYS A 78 -22.72 -0.34 27.74
CA LYS A 78 -23.30 -1.34 26.83
C LYS A 78 -23.00 -1.24 25.33
N ASP A 79 -22.28 -2.25 24.89
CA ASP A 79 -22.50 -3.06 23.69
C ASP A 79 -23.22 -2.36 22.53
N ALA A 80 -22.44 -1.83 21.59
CA ALA A 80 -22.91 -1.49 20.26
C ALA A 80 -21.87 -1.90 19.22
N LYS A 81 -22.05 -3.12 18.72
CA LYS A 81 -21.55 -3.60 17.43
C LYS A 81 -21.78 -2.55 16.33
N PRO A 82 -20.76 -2.03 15.63
CA PRO A 82 -20.99 -1.29 14.41
C PRO A 82 -20.87 -2.25 13.22
N GLY A 83 -22.03 -2.60 12.67
CA GLY A 83 -22.13 -3.00 11.27
C GLY A 83 -22.23 -1.75 10.40
N GLY A 84 -21.39 -1.66 9.38
CA GLY A 84 -21.50 -0.78 8.21
C GLY A 84 -20.52 -1.33 7.17
N LYS A 85 -20.93 -2.02 6.09
CA LYS A 85 -21.83 -1.70 4.97
C LYS A 85 -21.19 -0.75 3.95
N GLU A 86 -20.30 -1.32 3.14
CA GLU A 86 -19.87 -0.87 1.80
C GLU A 86 -19.50 -2.15 1.03
N ALA A 87 -19.65 -2.30 -0.28
CA ALA A 87 -20.62 -1.86 -1.27
C ALA A 87 -20.45 -2.87 -2.42
N ALA A 88 -21.57 -3.19 -3.07
CA ALA A 88 -21.78 -3.99 -4.28
C ALA A 88 -20.55 -4.46 -5.11
N ALA A 89 -20.38 -5.78 -5.19
CA ALA A 89 -19.96 -6.47 -6.42
C ALA A 89 -20.94 -7.61 -6.68
N THR A 90 -21.69 -7.46 -7.77
CA THR A 90 -22.71 -8.38 -8.31
C THR A 90 -22.09 -9.72 -8.64
N SER A 91 -22.25 -10.70 -7.73
CA SER A 91 -22.02 -12.11 -8.04
C SER A 91 -23.34 -12.84 -7.90
N LYS A 92 -23.83 -13.42 -9.00
CA LYS A 92 -24.89 -14.43 -8.99
C LYS A 92 -24.43 -15.59 -8.11
N GLY A 93 -24.90 -15.64 -6.88
CA GLY A 93 -24.56 -16.67 -5.90
C GLY A 93 -25.45 -16.47 -4.68
N GLY A 94 -25.78 -17.56 -3.98
CA GLY A 94 -26.71 -17.54 -2.83
C GLY A 94 -26.29 -16.58 -1.70
N PRO A 95 -27.04 -16.56 -0.58
CA PRO A 95 -26.82 -15.62 0.52
C PRO A 95 -25.35 -15.61 0.96
N ARG A 96 -24.68 -14.45 0.88
CA ARG A 96 -23.33 -14.27 1.43
C ARG A 96 -23.41 -14.28 2.95
N VAL A 97 -22.79 -15.28 3.58
CA VAL A 97 -22.68 -15.39 5.03
C VAL A 97 -21.26 -15.03 5.43
N THR A 98 -21.11 -14.03 6.29
CA THR A 98 -19.81 -13.59 6.79
C THR A 98 -19.55 -14.10 8.21
N TYR A 99 -18.29 -14.36 8.51
CA TYR A 99 -17.81 -14.79 9.82
C TYR A 99 -16.44 -14.14 10.09
N GLN A 100 -16.29 -13.47 11.23
CA GLN A 100 -15.03 -12.85 11.61
C GLN A 100 -14.24 -13.81 12.49
N LEU A 101 -13.01 -14.14 12.09
CA LEU A 101 -12.10 -14.92 12.93
C LEU A 101 -11.38 -14.02 13.92
N ASN A 102 -10.85 -14.64 14.97
CA ASN A 102 -10.01 -13.94 15.93
C ASN A 102 -8.74 -13.42 15.26
N LYS A 103 -8.22 -12.34 15.84
CA LYS A 103 -6.93 -11.76 15.46
C LYS A 103 -5.81 -12.79 15.63
N VAL A 104 -4.92 -12.85 14.65
CA VAL A 104 -3.73 -13.70 14.68
C VAL A 104 -2.48 -12.83 14.79
N LEU A 105 -1.59 -13.22 15.69
CA LEU A 105 -0.28 -12.61 15.90
C LEU A 105 0.77 -13.72 15.84
N VAL A 106 1.74 -13.59 14.94
CA VAL A 106 2.83 -14.55 14.79
C VAL A 106 4.18 -13.87 14.62
N ASN A 107 5.26 -14.59 14.90
CA ASN A 107 6.61 -14.14 14.57
C ASN A 107 6.83 -14.27 13.06
N VAL A 108 7.45 -13.26 12.46
CA VAL A 108 7.85 -13.32 11.05
C VAL A 108 9.04 -14.27 10.91
N ALA A 109 9.00 -15.16 9.91
CA ALA A 109 10.09 -16.09 9.64
C ALA A 109 11.40 -15.34 9.34
N GLY A 110 12.50 -15.83 9.88
CA GLY A 110 13.82 -15.22 9.70
C GLY A 110 14.06 -13.92 10.47
N SER A 111 13.09 -13.46 11.30
CA SER A 111 13.26 -12.24 12.10
C SER A 111 13.98 -12.45 13.44
N ALA A 112 14.36 -13.68 13.77
CA ALA A 112 14.88 -14.06 15.10
C ALA A 112 13.98 -13.60 16.28
N GLY A 113 12.66 -13.48 16.05
CA GLY A 113 11.69 -13.07 17.06
C GLY A 113 11.58 -11.54 17.26
N ALA A 114 12.28 -10.75 16.44
CA ALA A 114 12.26 -9.29 16.54
C ALA A 114 11.07 -8.65 15.81
N ARG A 115 10.36 -9.41 14.96
CA ARG A 115 9.23 -8.90 14.17
C ARG A 115 7.99 -9.75 14.33
N TYR A 116 6.85 -9.08 14.41
CA TYR A 116 5.54 -9.70 14.47
C TYR A 116 4.72 -9.38 13.22
N LEU A 117 3.96 -10.37 12.75
CA LEU A 117 2.91 -10.19 11.77
C LEU A 117 1.56 -10.27 12.48
N ILE A 118 0.78 -9.22 12.30
CA ILE A 118 -0.55 -9.08 12.86
C ILE A 118 -1.55 -9.11 11.71
N ALA A 119 -2.57 -9.97 11.80
CA ALA A 119 -3.63 -10.01 10.81
C ALA A 119 -5.01 -10.30 11.44
N ASN A 120 -6.04 -9.73 10.82
CA ASN A 120 -7.44 -9.95 11.17
C ASN A 120 -8.25 -10.28 9.91
N TYR A 121 -9.22 -11.19 10.03
CA TYR A 121 -9.85 -11.85 8.90
C TYR A 121 -11.37 -11.88 9.01
N THR A 122 -12.04 -11.61 7.90
CA THR A 122 -13.46 -11.92 7.72
C THR A 122 -13.62 -12.89 6.56
N LEU A 123 -14.15 -14.07 6.85
CA LEU A 123 -14.40 -15.13 5.90
C LEU A 123 -15.82 -14.99 5.37
N VAL A 124 -16.01 -15.29 4.08
CA VAL A 124 -17.31 -15.30 3.43
C VAL A 124 -17.56 -16.66 2.81
N GLY A 125 -18.72 -17.22 3.13
CA GLY A 125 -19.26 -18.43 2.54
C GLY A 125 -20.64 -18.17 1.94
N SER A 126 -21.22 -19.22 1.36
CA SER A 126 -22.56 -19.17 0.74
C SER A 126 -23.54 -20.17 1.33
N SER A 127 -23.14 -20.95 2.33
CA SER A 127 -23.98 -22.00 2.94
C SER A 127 -24.63 -21.51 4.24
N ALA A 128 -25.84 -21.99 4.52
CA ALA A 128 -26.57 -21.60 5.73
C ALA A 128 -25.90 -22.09 7.02
N ASP A 129 -25.21 -23.24 6.95
CA ASP A 129 -24.45 -23.87 8.02
C ASP A 129 -23.00 -23.34 8.15
N PHE A 130 -22.64 -22.32 7.37
CA PHE A 130 -21.26 -21.81 7.31
C PHE A 130 -20.74 -21.38 8.68
N LYS A 131 -21.52 -20.59 9.44
CA LYS A 131 -21.11 -20.11 10.76
C LYS A 131 -20.87 -21.26 11.73
N THR A 132 -21.79 -22.21 11.80
CA THR A 132 -21.69 -23.38 12.68
C THR A 132 -20.43 -24.20 12.37
N LYS A 133 -20.16 -24.47 11.09
CA LYS A 133 -18.95 -25.18 10.66
C LYS A 133 -17.66 -24.46 11.08
N LEU A 134 -17.64 -23.13 10.98
CA LEU A 134 -16.49 -22.33 11.36
C LEU A 134 -16.33 -22.28 12.88
N ASP A 135 -17.42 -22.17 13.64
CA ASP A 135 -17.39 -22.18 15.11
C ASP A 135 -16.86 -23.49 15.67
N GLU A 136 -17.29 -24.63 15.13
CA GLU A 136 -16.83 -25.97 15.57
C GLU A 136 -15.34 -26.20 15.34
N ARG A 137 -14.75 -25.53 14.35
CA ARG A 137 -13.33 -25.71 13.96
C ARG A 137 -12.50 -24.44 14.13
N LYS A 138 -13.00 -23.46 14.87
CA LYS A 138 -12.37 -22.13 14.98
C LYS A 138 -10.90 -22.23 15.41
N ASP A 139 -10.59 -23.10 16.37
CA ASP A 139 -9.25 -23.23 16.94
C ASP A 139 -8.31 -23.89 15.93
N GLN A 140 -8.83 -24.86 15.16
CA GLN A 140 -8.10 -25.46 14.04
C GLN A 140 -7.82 -24.46 12.93
N LEU A 141 -8.78 -23.59 12.59
CA LEU A 141 -8.60 -22.56 11.57
C LEU A 141 -7.55 -21.51 12.02
N LEU A 142 -7.54 -21.14 13.30
CA LEU A 142 -6.53 -20.24 13.86
C LEU A 142 -5.14 -20.86 13.84
N ASP A 143 -5.01 -22.13 14.22
CA ASP A 143 -3.75 -22.87 14.16
C ASP A 143 -3.20 -22.95 12.73
N VAL A 144 -4.06 -23.30 11.76
CA VAL A 144 -3.71 -23.28 10.33
C VAL A 144 -3.26 -21.90 9.87
N ALA A 145 -3.93 -20.84 10.31
CA ALA A 145 -3.54 -19.47 9.97
C ALA A 145 -2.18 -19.09 10.56
N ILE A 146 -1.91 -19.51 11.80
CA ILE A 146 -0.61 -19.33 12.46
C ILE A 146 0.48 -20.06 11.68
N GLY A 147 0.25 -21.30 11.28
CA GLY A 147 1.19 -22.09 10.49
C GLY A 147 1.51 -21.45 9.14
N VAL A 148 0.49 -21.00 8.39
CA VAL A 148 0.69 -20.33 7.10
C VAL A 148 1.44 -19.01 7.27
N MET A 149 0.99 -18.16 8.19
CA MET A 149 1.61 -16.84 8.37
C MET A 149 3.01 -16.90 8.98
N GLY A 150 3.26 -17.85 9.89
CA GLY A 150 4.56 -18.01 10.54
C GLY A 150 5.68 -18.44 9.59
N THR A 151 5.34 -18.91 8.39
CA THR A 151 6.33 -19.23 7.34
C THR A 151 6.78 -18.01 6.53
N LYS A 152 6.07 -16.88 6.63
CA LYS A 152 6.33 -15.70 5.79
C LYS A 152 7.53 -14.92 6.29
N THR A 153 8.44 -14.61 5.38
CA THR A 153 9.61 -13.76 5.66
C THR A 153 9.28 -12.28 5.42
N ILE A 154 10.09 -11.37 5.96
CA ILE A 154 9.95 -9.92 5.67
C ILE A 154 9.98 -9.65 4.16
N ALA A 155 10.89 -10.31 3.44
CA ALA A 155 11.00 -10.18 1.99
C ALA A 155 9.74 -10.64 1.25
N ASP A 156 9.01 -11.64 1.77
CA ASP A 156 7.74 -12.06 1.18
C ASP A 156 6.62 -11.07 1.45
N LEU A 157 6.62 -10.46 2.64
CA LEU A 157 5.59 -9.51 3.06
C LEU A 157 5.71 -8.15 2.37
N GLU A 158 6.92 -7.77 1.93
CA GLU A 158 7.20 -6.52 1.21
C GLU A 158 6.95 -6.62 -0.30
N LYS A 159 6.74 -7.82 -0.85
CA LYS A 159 6.48 -8.01 -2.29
C LYS A 159 5.17 -7.33 -2.71
N PRO A 160 5.13 -6.74 -3.93
CA PRO A 160 3.87 -6.33 -4.53
C PRO A 160 2.89 -7.50 -4.59
N GLY A 161 1.67 -7.28 -4.07
CA GLY A 161 0.64 -8.33 -4.05
C GLY A 161 0.79 -9.40 -2.96
N ALA A 162 1.73 -9.27 -2.01
CA ALA A 162 1.93 -10.21 -0.91
C ALA A 162 0.62 -10.56 -0.17
N ARG A 163 -0.23 -9.56 0.10
CA ARG A 163 -1.55 -9.75 0.71
C ARG A 163 -2.45 -10.69 -0.09
N ASN A 164 -2.39 -10.64 -1.42
CA ASN A 164 -3.19 -11.50 -2.27
C ASN A 164 -2.66 -12.94 -2.28
N LEU A 165 -1.35 -13.12 -2.28
CA LEU A 165 -0.72 -14.43 -2.16
C LEU A 165 -1.11 -15.09 -0.83
N ILE A 166 -0.95 -14.38 0.28
CA ILE A 166 -1.33 -14.86 1.62
C ILE A 166 -2.82 -15.19 1.68
N ARG A 167 -3.68 -14.35 1.09
CA ARG A 167 -5.12 -14.62 1.00
C ARG A 167 -5.40 -15.95 0.31
N ASN A 168 -4.78 -16.21 -0.83
CA ASN A 168 -5.01 -17.42 -1.61
C ASN A 168 -4.51 -18.66 -0.88
N GLU A 169 -3.34 -18.56 -0.23
CA GLU A 169 -2.81 -19.64 0.58
C GLU A 169 -3.71 -19.96 1.79
N LEU A 170 -4.16 -18.94 2.52
CA LEU A 170 -5.11 -19.10 3.63
C LEU A 170 -6.43 -19.71 3.16
N MET A 171 -6.95 -19.28 2.01
CA MET A 171 -8.17 -19.85 1.43
C MET A 171 -8.02 -21.33 1.15
N SER A 172 -6.89 -21.72 0.56
CA SER A 172 -6.58 -23.13 0.30
C SER A 172 -6.46 -23.92 1.59
N ALA A 173 -5.70 -23.41 2.56
CA ALA A 173 -5.43 -24.08 3.83
C ALA A 173 -6.69 -24.25 4.68
N TRP A 174 -7.53 -23.22 4.79
CA TRP A 174 -8.80 -23.32 5.53
C TRP A 174 -9.81 -24.24 4.83
N ASN A 175 -9.95 -24.19 3.51
CA ASN A 175 -10.83 -25.12 2.81
C ASN A 175 -10.35 -26.58 2.94
N ASN A 176 -9.03 -26.81 2.98
CA ASN A 176 -8.47 -28.12 3.27
C ASN A 176 -8.83 -28.58 4.69
N ALA A 177 -8.65 -27.73 5.70
CA ALA A 177 -9.01 -28.02 7.09
C ALA A 177 -10.51 -28.24 7.31
N LEU A 178 -11.37 -27.55 6.54
CA LEU A 178 -12.82 -27.72 6.58
C LEU A 178 -13.30 -28.95 5.79
N GLY A 179 -12.43 -29.61 5.02
CA GLY A 179 -12.78 -30.77 4.19
C GLY A 179 -13.69 -30.43 3.01
N GLY A 180 -13.64 -29.19 2.50
CA GLY A 180 -14.49 -28.77 1.40
C GLY A 180 -14.32 -27.30 1.04
N ASN A 181 -14.93 -26.88 -0.08
CA ASN A 181 -14.88 -25.51 -0.58
C ASN A 181 -15.96 -24.64 0.10
N ALA A 182 -15.83 -24.44 1.41
CA ALA A 182 -16.76 -23.67 2.23
C ALA A 182 -16.47 -22.16 2.19
N VAL A 183 -15.20 -21.78 2.28
CA VAL A 183 -14.73 -20.39 2.23
C VAL A 183 -14.60 -19.96 0.77
N LYS A 184 -15.41 -18.98 0.37
CA LYS A 184 -15.44 -18.43 -0.99
C LYS A 184 -14.58 -17.19 -1.15
N GLU A 185 -14.47 -16.40 -0.08
CA GLU A 185 -13.77 -15.13 -0.10
C GLU A 185 -13.21 -14.81 1.30
N ILE A 186 -12.10 -14.09 1.35
CA ILE A 186 -11.44 -13.67 2.60
C ILE A 186 -11.09 -12.19 2.50
N TYR A 187 -11.63 -11.41 3.43
CA TYR A 187 -11.22 -10.04 3.66
C TYR A 187 -10.17 -10.01 4.78
N ILE A 188 -9.02 -9.41 4.48
CA ILE A 188 -7.98 -9.14 5.47
C ILE A 188 -8.20 -7.69 5.91
N THR A 189 -8.76 -7.49 7.10
CA THR A 189 -9.18 -6.18 7.61
C THR A 189 -8.08 -5.46 8.40
N GLU A 190 -7.10 -6.22 8.90
CA GLU A 190 -5.89 -5.71 9.53
C GLU A 190 -4.72 -6.52 8.97
N PHE A 191 -3.63 -5.84 8.61
CA PHE A 191 -2.39 -6.49 8.16
C PHE A 191 -1.22 -5.54 8.42
N ALA A 192 -0.47 -5.80 9.47
CA ALA A 192 0.62 -4.96 9.93
C ALA A 192 1.83 -5.79 10.33
N ILE A 193 3.01 -5.26 10.05
CA ILE A 193 4.30 -5.80 10.50
C ILE A 193 4.79 -4.85 11.58
N GLN A 194 5.18 -5.38 12.73
CA GLN A 194 5.71 -4.64 13.87
C GLN A 194 7.15 -5.05 14.14
#